data_AF-A0A951HDF9-F1
#
_entry.id   AF-A0A951HDF9-F1
#
_cell.length_a   1.000
_cell.length_b   1.000
_cell.length_c   1.000
_cell.angle_alpha   90.00
_cell.angle_beta   90.00
_cell.angle_gamma   90.00
#
_symmetry.space_group_name_H-M   'P 1'
#
loop_
_entity.id
_entity.type
_entity.pdbx_description
1 polymer ?
#
loop_
_entity_poly.entity_id
_entity_poly.type
_entity_poly.pdbx_seq_one_letter_code
_entity_poly.pdbx_strand_id
1 'polypeptide(L)'
;MRHQKRMNIKPYNKFLSPLILLVLTSRISYGGLLGPDKYYGVVVFDRWGGCTLYNGIFLMYIAEQVKSQLRPYSNEAIEINATDVFQLDDLDDALIRKFVYLRTAPANPDWLNKPGLRLKTSAAFQNGEKPSVIIEVVNTGQQELEIDSHDLAPTILTQRAGKYATFSASDGPSFALSTGQSFWHNWPKWMWLKGQRIEMPGGGAVWQSNDGENGRPRWSMKKSEALPEHFTLQPQQTRQIKLTFDLSDGEYEFLCGYGGVSHYLTQCIASNLTAFDIKDGRAKTIVIKGR
;
A
#
# COMPACT_ATOMS: atom_id res chain seq x y z
N MET A 1 50.13 45.50 45.92
CA MET A 1 48.95 46.09 45.25
C MET A 1 48.78 45.37 43.90
N ARG A 2 47.56 44.91 43.60
CA ARG A 2 47.14 44.00 42.49
C ARG A 2 47.41 42.51 42.68
N HIS A 3 46.52 41.88 43.46
CA HIS A 3 46.26 40.44 43.46
C HIS A 3 45.69 40.00 42.11
N GLN A 4 46.41 39.11 41.42
CA GLN A 4 45.92 38.42 40.23
C GLN A 4 45.24 37.11 40.67
N LYS A 5 43.93 37.19 40.85
CA LYS A 5 43.08 36.06 41.27
C LYS A 5 42.91 35.12 40.06
N ARG A 6 43.71 34.04 39.98
CA ARG A 6 43.47 32.93 39.04
C ARG A 6 42.14 32.26 39.42
N MET A 7 41.08 32.51 38.67
CA MET A 7 39.87 31.71 38.75
C MET A 7 40.03 30.47 37.87
N ASN A 8 39.93 29.33 38.56
CA ASN A 8 40.04 27.98 38.06
C ASN A 8 38.76 27.63 37.28
N ILE A 9 38.83 27.63 35.94
CA ILE A 9 37.71 27.21 35.10
C ILE A 9 37.74 25.68 35.05
N LYS A 10 36.82 25.02 35.77
CA LYS A 10 36.57 23.59 35.60
C LYS A 10 36.01 23.35 34.19
N PRO A 11 36.47 22.33 33.45
CA PRO A 11 35.85 21.96 32.18
C PRO A 11 34.50 21.28 32.48
N TYR A 12 33.39 22.01 32.31
CA TYR A 12 32.06 21.39 32.21
C TYR A 12 31.89 20.86 30.80
N ASN A 13 32.39 19.65 30.57
CA ASN A 13 32.20 18.94 29.32
C ASN A 13 31.73 17.52 29.63
N LYS A 14 30.67 17.12 28.93
CA LYS A 14 30.19 15.73 28.72
C LYS A 14 29.27 15.11 29.77
N PHE A 15 28.05 15.63 29.96
CA PHE A 15 26.92 14.80 30.43
C PHE A 15 25.56 15.30 29.90
N LEU A 16 25.49 15.64 28.61
CA LEU A 16 24.24 16.02 27.94
C LEU A 16 24.24 15.42 26.53
N SER A 17 24.11 14.09 26.43
CA SER A 17 23.62 13.36 25.25
C SER A 17 23.89 11.86 25.40
N PRO A 18 23.02 11.14 26.12
CA PRO A 18 22.47 9.94 25.48
C PRO A 18 20.93 9.91 25.44
N LEU A 19 20.26 10.74 26.24
CA LEU A 19 18.80 10.64 26.39
C LEU A 19 18.00 11.21 25.20
N ILE A 20 18.56 12.18 24.46
CA ILE A 20 17.89 12.79 23.29
C ILE A 20 17.98 11.88 22.05
N LEU A 21 18.88 10.90 22.02
CA LEU A 21 19.02 9.97 20.89
C LEU A 21 18.02 8.79 20.95
N LEU A 22 17.40 8.53 22.11
CA LEU A 22 16.43 7.43 22.26
C LEU A 22 14.97 7.83 21.96
N VAL A 23 14.66 9.13 21.95
CA VAL A 23 13.28 9.63 21.73
C VAL A 23 12.99 9.93 20.26
N LEU A 24 14.02 10.00 19.41
CA LEU A 24 13.87 10.30 17.97
C LEU A 24 13.73 9.06 17.06
N THR A 25 13.81 7.85 17.60
CA THR A 25 13.70 6.60 16.82
C THR A 25 12.41 5.82 17.06
N SER A 26 11.53 6.25 17.98
CA SER A 26 10.22 5.62 18.18
C SER A 26 9.15 6.23 17.27
N ARG A 27 9.35 6.19 15.94
CA ARG A 27 8.19 6.04 15.06
C ARG A 27 7.92 4.55 14.98
N ILE A 28 7.17 4.10 15.98
CA ILE A 28 6.62 2.76 16.14
C ILE A 28 6.06 2.35 14.77
N SER A 29 6.64 1.31 14.17
CA SER A 29 5.95 0.56 13.13
C SER A 29 4.69 0.00 13.79
N TYR A 30 3.54 0.59 13.48
CA TYR A 30 2.22 0.12 13.93
C TYR A 30 1.87 -1.17 13.16
N GLY A 31 2.65 -2.23 13.35
CA GLY A 31 2.18 -3.60 13.12
C GLY A 31 1.34 -3.98 14.33
N GLY A 32 0.12 -3.45 14.42
CA GLY A 32 -0.81 -3.86 15.46
C GLY A 32 -1.18 -5.33 15.24
N LEU A 33 -1.20 -6.14 16.31
CA LEU A 33 -1.78 -7.47 16.23
C LEU A 33 -3.23 -7.34 15.78
N LEU A 34 -3.55 -7.88 14.61
CA LEU A 34 -4.88 -7.95 14.02
C LEU A 34 -5.60 -9.16 14.60
N GLY A 35 -6.77 -8.91 15.19
CA GLY A 35 -7.58 -9.93 15.86
C GLY A 35 -9.04 -9.88 15.44
N PRO A 36 -9.92 -10.65 16.10
CA PRO A 36 -11.35 -10.53 15.91
C PRO A 36 -11.84 -9.11 16.22
N ASP A 37 -12.43 -8.43 15.23
CA ASP A 37 -13.03 -7.10 15.35
C ASP A 37 -13.86 -6.77 14.09
N LYS A 38 -14.42 -5.57 14.06
CA LYS A 38 -15.01 -4.96 12.89
C LYS A 38 -13.94 -4.45 11.93
N TYR A 39 -14.11 -4.80 10.67
CA TYR A 39 -13.25 -4.37 9.58
C TYR A 39 -14.05 -3.74 8.45
N TYR A 40 -13.43 -2.77 7.81
CA TYR A 40 -13.97 -2.03 6.68
C TYR A 40 -13.03 -2.18 5.48
N GLY A 41 -13.60 -2.29 4.29
CA GLY A 41 -12.82 -2.27 3.07
C GLY A 41 -13.63 -2.56 1.83
N VAL A 42 -13.00 -2.34 0.68
CA VAL A 42 -13.53 -2.74 -0.62
C VAL A 42 -13.27 -4.23 -0.81
N VAL A 43 -14.31 -4.99 -1.13
CA VAL A 43 -14.14 -6.41 -1.51
C VAL A 43 -13.49 -6.48 -2.88
N VAL A 44 -12.27 -6.99 -2.97
CA VAL A 44 -11.55 -7.14 -4.23
C VAL A 44 -11.39 -8.63 -4.53
N PHE A 45 -11.80 -9.03 -5.73
CA PHE A 45 -11.49 -10.35 -6.27
C PHE A 45 -10.44 -10.24 -7.37
N ASP A 46 -9.27 -10.82 -7.14
CA ASP A 46 -8.18 -10.84 -8.13
C ASP A 46 -8.37 -11.93 -9.18
N ARG A 47 -7.54 -11.90 -10.23
CA ARG A 47 -7.72 -12.70 -11.46
C ARG A 47 -7.59 -14.20 -11.26
N TRP A 48 -6.94 -14.60 -10.17
CA TRP A 48 -6.83 -15.99 -9.76
C TRP A 48 -8.01 -16.41 -8.88
N GLY A 49 -8.90 -15.48 -8.56
CA GLY A 49 -10.10 -15.70 -7.77
C GLY A 49 -9.88 -15.56 -6.27
N GLY A 50 -8.70 -15.11 -5.83
CA GLY A 50 -8.45 -14.73 -4.44
C GLY A 50 -9.32 -13.54 -4.04
N CYS A 51 -9.54 -13.38 -2.74
CA CYS A 51 -10.40 -12.34 -2.20
C CYS A 51 -9.69 -11.58 -1.09
N THR A 52 -9.71 -10.26 -1.16
CA THR A 52 -9.20 -9.39 -0.11
C THR A 52 -10.27 -8.38 0.29
N LEU A 53 -10.27 -8.04 1.57
CA LEU A 53 -10.90 -6.83 2.08
C LEU A 53 -9.83 -5.74 2.06
N TYR A 54 -9.88 -4.91 1.03
CA TYR A 54 -8.86 -3.90 0.75
C TYR A 54 -9.20 -2.59 1.44
N ASN A 55 -8.26 -2.02 2.20
CA ASN A 55 -8.42 -0.78 2.93
C ASN A 55 -7.25 0.17 2.66
N GLY A 56 -7.09 0.57 1.41
CA GLY A 56 -6.06 1.52 1.01
C GLY A 56 -4.65 0.97 1.26
N ILE A 57 -4.00 1.49 2.30
CA ILE A 57 -2.64 1.07 2.70
C ILE A 57 -2.61 -0.39 3.14
N PHE A 58 -3.68 -0.89 3.77
CA PHE A 58 -3.74 -2.25 4.29
C PHE A 58 -4.68 -3.13 3.47
N LEU A 59 -4.48 -4.44 3.58
CA LEU A 59 -5.41 -5.44 3.07
C LEU A 59 -5.49 -6.61 4.03
N MET A 60 -6.64 -7.27 4.04
CA MET A 60 -6.82 -8.54 4.72
C MET A 60 -7.27 -9.58 3.72
N TYR A 61 -6.64 -10.74 3.75
CA TYR A 61 -7.08 -11.89 2.95
C TYR A 61 -8.38 -12.44 3.53
N ILE A 62 -9.27 -12.90 2.66
CA ILE A 62 -10.48 -13.61 3.04
C ILE A 62 -10.28 -15.08 2.72
N ALA A 63 -10.44 -15.93 3.73
CA ALA A 63 -10.16 -17.35 3.58
C ALA A 63 -11.01 -18.00 2.47
N GLU A 64 -10.40 -18.93 1.72
CA GLU A 64 -11.02 -19.60 0.57
C GLU A 64 -12.39 -20.22 0.92
N GLN A 65 -12.51 -20.77 2.13
CA GLN A 65 -13.72 -21.41 2.63
C GLN A 65 -14.90 -20.44 2.88
N VAL A 66 -14.65 -19.13 3.03
CA VAL A 66 -15.70 -18.13 3.34
C VAL A 66 -15.83 -17.02 2.29
N LYS A 67 -14.86 -16.85 1.37
CA LYS A 67 -14.87 -15.76 0.38
C LYS A 67 -16.10 -15.72 -0.52
N SER A 68 -16.74 -16.86 -0.78
CA SER A 68 -17.94 -16.94 -1.63
C SER A 68 -19.09 -16.09 -1.10
N GLN A 69 -19.16 -15.90 0.23
CA GLN A 69 -20.14 -15.04 0.89
C GLN A 69 -19.97 -13.56 0.51
N LEU A 70 -18.78 -13.15 0.05
CA LEU A 70 -18.50 -11.76 -0.36
C LEU A 70 -18.63 -11.51 -1.87
N ARG A 71 -18.85 -12.55 -2.69
CA ARG A 71 -19.04 -12.40 -4.14
C ARG A 71 -20.11 -11.37 -4.52
N PRO A 72 -21.28 -11.29 -3.84
CA PRO A 72 -22.30 -10.29 -4.15
C PRO A 72 -21.84 -8.84 -3.94
N TYR A 73 -20.80 -8.61 -3.14
CA TYR A 73 -20.28 -7.29 -2.77
C TYR A 73 -18.99 -6.94 -3.51
N SER A 74 -18.66 -7.64 -4.60
CA SER A 74 -17.42 -7.41 -5.36
C SER A 74 -17.34 -5.95 -5.82
N ASN A 75 -16.20 -5.30 -5.53
CA ASN A 75 -15.92 -3.88 -5.75
C ASN A 75 -16.77 -2.91 -4.90
N GLU A 76 -17.42 -3.41 -3.84
CA GLU A 76 -18.17 -2.58 -2.90
C GLU A 76 -17.42 -2.43 -1.57
N ALA A 77 -17.54 -1.26 -0.95
CA ALA A 77 -17.05 -1.02 0.39
C ALA A 77 -18.05 -1.56 1.41
N ILE A 78 -17.62 -2.49 2.27
CA ILE A 78 -18.46 -3.14 3.27
C ILE A 78 -17.88 -3.03 4.68
N GLU A 79 -18.73 -3.27 5.68
CA GLU A 79 -18.36 -3.54 7.07
C GLU A 79 -18.66 -5.01 7.38
N ILE A 80 -17.65 -5.70 7.90
CA ILE A 80 -17.79 -7.07 8.43
C ILE A 80 -17.34 -7.11 9.88
N ASN A 81 -17.89 -8.04 10.66
CA ASN A 81 -17.37 -8.41 11.97
C ASN A 81 -16.59 -9.72 11.84
N ALA A 82 -15.26 -9.66 11.84
CA ALA A 82 -14.40 -10.83 11.81
C ALA A 82 -14.35 -11.47 13.20
N THR A 83 -14.64 -12.77 13.26
CA THR A 83 -14.69 -13.53 14.51
C THR A 83 -13.50 -14.49 14.66
N ASP A 84 -12.72 -14.66 13.59
CA ASP A 84 -11.52 -15.49 13.55
C ASP A 84 -10.55 -14.86 12.55
N VAL A 85 -9.43 -14.35 13.06
CA VAL A 85 -8.38 -13.68 12.28
C VAL A 85 -7.04 -14.34 12.62
N PHE A 86 -6.30 -14.68 11.58
CA PHE A 86 -4.95 -15.21 11.68
C PHE A 86 -3.95 -14.21 11.12
N GLN A 87 -2.93 -13.89 11.90
CA GLN A 87 -1.81 -13.07 11.48
C GLN A 87 -0.52 -13.85 11.77
N LEU A 88 0.47 -13.71 10.88
CA LEU A 88 1.83 -14.18 11.14
C LEU A 88 2.58 -13.10 11.91
N ASP A 89 3.33 -13.48 12.95
CA ASP A 89 3.92 -12.56 13.95
C ASP A 89 4.74 -11.39 13.36
N ASP A 90 5.28 -11.53 12.14
CA ASP A 90 6.13 -10.54 11.47
C ASP A 90 5.48 -9.89 10.23
N LEU A 91 4.17 -10.05 10.00
CA LEU A 91 3.50 -9.54 8.80
C LEU A 91 2.40 -8.52 9.13
N ASP A 92 2.38 -7.43 8.36
CA ASP A 92 1.33 -6.41 8.40
C ASP A 92 0.00 -6.90 7.77
N ASP A 93 -0.01 -8.07 7.15
CA ASP A 93 -1.19 -8.70 6.55
C ASP A 93 -1.81 -9.77 7.47
N ALA A 94 -3.13 -9.89 7.45
CA ALA A 94 -3.88 -10.94 8.14
C ALA A 94 -4.89 -11.67 7.25
N LEU A 95 -5.31 -12.85 7.70
CA LEU A 95 -6.29 -13.72 7.07
C LEU A 95 -7.56 -13.79 7.95
N ILE A 96 -8.68 -13.31 7.42
CA ILE A 96 -9.99 -13.45 8.02
C ILE A 96 -10.55 -14.84 7.66
N ARG A 97 -10.67 -15.70 8.66
CA ARG A 97 -11.15 -17.09 8.51
C ARG A 97 -12.64 -17.23 8.70
N LYS A 98 -13.24 -16.35 9.51
CA LYS A 98 -14.69 -16.27 9.78
C LYS A 98 -15.10 -14.83 10.00
N PHE A 99 -16.28 -14.48 9.49
CA PHE A 99 -16.87 -13.16 9.70
C PHE A 99 -18.40 -13.21 9.59
N VAL A 100 -19.04 -12.12 9.97
CA VAL A 100 -20.44 -11.82 9.70
C VAL A 100 -20.50 -10.52 8.91
N TYR A 101 -21.18 -10.53 7.75
CA TYR A 101 -21.48 -9.30 7.03
C TYR A 101 -22.43 -8.45 7.89
N LEU A 102 -22.09 -7.17 8.07
CA LEU A 102 -22.94 -6.26 8.83
C LEU A 102 -23.76 -5.37 7.91
N ARG A 103 -23.09 -4.65 7.01
CA ARG A 103 -23.69 -3.64 6.12
C ARG A 103 -22.68 -3.17 5.06
N THR A 104 -23.15 -2.37 4.11
CA THR A 104 -22.28 -1.48 3.34
C THR A 104 -21.50 -0.58 4.31
N ALA A 105 -20.24 -0.29 4.01
CA ALA A 105 -19.42 0.56 4.86
C ALA A 105 -20.12 1.93 5.06
N PRO A 106 -20.20 2.43 6.31
CA PRO A 106 -20.78 3.74 6.56
C PRO A 106 -19.99 4.80 5.79
N ALA A 107 -20.68 5.89 5.41
CA ALA A 107 -20.00 7.05 4.86
C ALA A 107 -18.92 7.52 5.84
N ASN A 108 -17.76 7.89 5.29
CA ASN A 108 -16.63 8.35 6.09
C ASN A 108 -16.97 9.53 7.02
N PRO A 109 -16.22 9.70 8.12
CA PRO A 109 -16.15 11.00 8.78
C PRO A 109 -15.70 12.07 7.78
N ASP A 110 -16.20 13.30 7.91
CA ASP A 110 -16.10 14.37 6.89
C ASP A 110 -14.68 14.60 6.34
N TRP A 111 -13.63 14.35 7.13
CA TRP A 111 -12.23 14.54 6.72
C TRP A 111 -11.71 13.51 5.71
N LEU A 112 -12.22 12.26 5.73
CA LEU A 112 -11.88 11.21 4.75
C LEU A 112 -13.01 10.98 3.73
N ASN A 113 -14.18 11.57 3.98
CA ASN A 113 -15.26 11.57 3.00
C ASN A 113 -14.87 12.52 1.87
N LYS A 114 -14.42 11.96 0.75
CA LYS A 114 -14.13 12.70 -0.48
C LYS A 114 -15.16 12.31 -1.54
N PRO A 115 -16.44 12.75 -1.43
CA PRO A 115 -17.44 12.49 -2.47
C PRO A 115 -16.92 12.95 -3.83
N GLY A 116 -16.99 12.06 -4.81
CA GLY A 116 -16.46 12.32 -6.15
C GLY A 116 -14.99 11.95 -6.35
N LEU A 117 -14.22 11.63 -5.31
CA LEU A 117 -12.89 11.06 -5.53
C LEU A 117 -13.03 9.67 -6.18
N ARG A 118 -12.29 9.46 -7.27
CA ARG A 118 -12.20 8.18 -7.98
C ARG A 118 -10.74 7.90 -8.32
N LEU A 119 -10.37 6.63 -8.23
CA LEU A 119 -9.08 6.13 -8.69
C LEU A 119 -9.29 5.25 -9.91
N LYS A 120 -8.41 5.38 -10.90
CA LYS A 120 -8.33 4.46 -12.04
C LYS A 120 -6.90 4.03 -12.27
N THR A 121 -6.73 2.81 -12.75
CA THR A 121 -5.43 2.29 -13.15
C THR A 121 -5.48 1.76 -14.57
N SER A 122 -4.37 1.91 -15.29
CA SER A 122 -4.22 1.36 -16.64
C SER A 122 -2.76 1.01 -16.93
N ALA A 123 -2.55 0.06 -17.85
CA ALA A 123 -1.22 -0.26 -18.34
C ALA A 123 -0.62 0.94 -19.11
N ALA A 124 0.65 1.24 -18.84
CA ALA A 124 1.35 2.40 -19.42
C ALA A 124 2.57 1.99 -20.27
N PHE A 125 2.54 0.78 -20.81
CA PHE A 125 3.59 0.15 -21.62
C PHE A 125 2.98 -0.50 -22.87
N GLN A 126 3.82 -0.68 -23.89
CA GLN A 126 3.55 -1.56 -25.02
C GLN A 126 4.10 -2.97 -24.76
N ASN A 127 3.54 -3.97 -25.43
CA ASN A 127 4.01 -5.35 -25.31
C ASN A 127 5.52 -5.43 -25.62
N GLY A 128 6.28 -6.00 -24.68
CA GLY A 128 7.74 -6.09 -24.82
C GLY A 128 8.52 -5.00 -24.08
N GLU A 129 7.86 -3.97 -23.54
CA GLU A 129 8.49 -2.91 -22.76
C GLU A 129 8.54 -3.25 -21.25
N LYS A 130 9.21 -2.39 -20.47
CA LYS A 130 9.25 -2.50 -19.01
C LYS A 130 7.85 -2.29 -18.42
N PRO A 131 7.41 -3.10 -17.44
CA PRO A 131 6.10 -2.94 -16.81
C PRO A 131 5.93 -1.55 -16.20
N SER A 132 4.80 -0.91 -16.50
CA SER A 132 4.42 0.36 -15.92
C SER A 132 2.90 0.56 -15.89
N VAL A 133 2.42 1.33 -14.93
CA VAL A 133 0.99 1.65 -14.81
C VAL A 133 0.81 3.15 -14.64
N ILE A 134 -0.28 3.67 -15.19
CA ILE A 134 -0.79 5.00 -14.87
C ILE A 134 -1.86 4.85 -13.79
N ILE A 135 -1.79 5.72 -12.80
CA ILE A 135 -2.79 5.91 -11.76
C ILE A 135 -3.40 7.27 -12.00
N GLU A 136 -4.71 7.32 -12.13
CA GLU A 136 -5.47 8.56 -12.26
C GLU A 136 -6.21 8.83 -10.96
N VAL A 137 -5.95 10.00 -10.36
CA VAL A 137 -6.69 10.53 -9.22
C VAL A 137 -7.64 11.58 -9.77
N VAL A 138 -8.93 11.29 -9.72
CA VAL A 138 -9.97 12.06 -10.41
C VAL A 138 -10.96 12.61 -9.39
N ASN A 139 -11.29 13.89 -9.51
CA ASN A 139 -12.44 14.48 -8.85
C ASN A 139 -13.64 14.49 -9.80
N THR A 140 -14.56 13.53 -9.69
CA THR A 140 -15.81 13.50 -10.46
C THR A 140 -16.93 14.30 -9.80
N GLY A 141 -16.67 14.93 -8.65
CA GLY A 141 -17.64 15.73 -7.91
C GLY A 141 -17.85 17.13 -8.48
N GLN A 142 -18.64 17.91 -7.75
CA GLN A 142 -18.94 19.32 -8.06
C GLN A 142 -18.21 20.29 -7.12
N GLN A 143 -17.53 19.76 -6.10
CA GLN A 143 -16.78 20.53 -5.12
C GLN A 143 -15.29 20.24 -5.28
N GLU A 144 -14.47 21.18 -4.87
CA GLU A 144 -13.03 21.01 -4.76
C GLU A 144 -12.68 19.90 -3.75
N LEU A 145 -11.63 19.12 -4.04
CA LEU A 145 -11.11 18.09 -3.15
C LEU A 145 -9.65 18.33 -2.82
N GLU A 146 -9.34 18.42 -1.52
CA GLU A 146 -7.97 18.30 -1.02
C GLU A 146 -7.60 16.82 -0.90
N ILE A 147 -6.43 16.45 -1.43
CA ILE A 147 -5.91 15.10 -1.49
C ILE A 147 -4.59 15.03 -0.73
N ASP A 148 -4.49 14.06 0.18
CA ASP A 148 -3.24 13.68 0.83
C ASP A 148 -2.61 12.50 0.09
N SER A 149 -1.44 12.70 -0.51
CA SER A 149 -0.74 11.63 -1.22
C SER A 149 -0.22 10.53 -0.29
N HIS A 150 -0.15 10.75 1.03
CA HIS A 150 0.16 9.72 2.01
C HIS A 150 -0.96 8.69 2.17
N ASP A 151 -2.18 9.01 1.74
CA ASP A 151 -3.31 8.07 1.75
C ASP A 151 -3.37 7.19 0.50
N LEU A 152 -2.61 7.54 -0.55
CA LEU A 152 -2.54 6.73 -1.76
C LEU A 152 -1.64 5.51 -1.55
N ALA A 153 -2.12 4.34 -1.91
CA ALA A 153 -1.45 3.07 -1.65
C ALA A 153 -1.36 2.21 -2.92
N PRO A 154 -0.18 2.12 -3.56
CA PRO A 154 0.02 1.22 -4.69
C PRO A 154 0.15 -0.23 -4.20
N THR A 155 -0.63 -1.14 -4.78
CA THR A 155 -0.64 -2.56 -4.41
C THR A 155 -0.40 -3.43 -5.64
N ILE A 156 0.50 -4.41 -5.51
CA ILE A 156 0.76 -5.43 -6.54
C ILE A 156 0.36 -6.78 -5.97
N LEU A 157 -0.53 -7.47 -6.69
CA LEU A 157 -0.93 -8.84 -6.41
C LEU A 157 -0.21 -9.78 -7.38
N THR A 158 0.10 -10.99 -6.92
CA THR A 158 0.66 -12.05 -7.76
C THR A 158 0.07 -13.40 -7.41
N GLN A 159 0.19 -14.35 -8.33
CA GLN A 159 -0.23 -15.72 -8.10
C GLN A 159 0.63 -16.37 -7.03
N ARG A 160 -0.01 -17.17 -6.17
CA ARG A 160 0.66 -18.07 -5.24
C ARG A 160 1.17 -19.31 -5.99
N ALA A 161 2.14 -19.13 -6.88
CA ALA A 161 2.87 -20.24 -7.49
C ALA A 161 4.11 -20.59 -6.63
N GLY A 162 4.53 -21.86 -6.66
CA GLY A 162 5.61 -22.39 -5.84
C GLY A 162 6.88 -21.51 -5.87
N LYS A 163 7.45 -21.27 -4.67
CA LYS A 163 8.58 -20.39 -4.30
C LYS A 163 8.24 -19.02 -3.69
N TYR A 164 7.02 -18.51 -3.86
CA TYR A 164 6.63 -17.17 -3.37
C TYR A 164 5.80 -17.15 -2.07
N ALA A 165 5.47 -18.33 -1.52
CA ALA A 165 4.35 -18.50 -0.58
C ALA A 165 4.72 -18.76 0.89
N THR A 166 6.01 -18.78 1.25
CA THR A 166 6.43 -19.20 2.60
C THR A 166 6.12 -18.17 3.68
N PHE A 167 5.86 -16.90 3.32
CA PHE A 167 5.63 -15.81 4.26
C PHE A 167 4.42 -14.94 3.87
N SER A 168 3.28 -15.57 3.57
CA SER A 168 2.01 -14.86 3.37
C SER A 168 0.92 -15.45 4.25
N ALA A 169 0.07 -14.59 4.82
CA ALA A 169 -1.11 -15.01 5.57
C ALA A 169 -2.20 -15.64 4.67
N SER A 170 -2.19 -15.35 3.37
CA SER A 170 -3.20 -15.85 2.42
C SER A 170 -3.25 -17.38 2.39
N ASP A 171 -4.45 -17.96 2.41
CA ASP A 171 -4.72 -19.37 2.11
C ASP A 171 -5.19 -19.59 0.66
N GLY A 172 -5.36 -18.50 -0.10
CA GLY A 172 -5.88 -18.49 -1.46
C GLY A 172 -4.84 -18.65 -2.57
N PRO A 173 -5.28 -18.49 -3.84
CA PRO A 173 -4.45 -18.69 -5.03
C PRO A 173 -3.50 -17.53 -5.33
N SER A 174 -3.51 -16.49 -4.50
CA SER A 174 -2.82 -15.22 -4.71
C SER A 174 -2.43 -14.58 -3.38
N PHE A 175 -1.52 -13.60 -3.45
CA PHE A 175 -1.16 -12.76 -2.32
C PHE A 175 -0.67 -11.40 -2.80
N ALA A 176 -0.58 -10.44 -1.88
CA ALA A 176 0.00 -9.14 -2.16
C ALA A 176 1.52 -9.19 -2.07
N LEU A 177 2.17 -8.97 -3.21
CA LEU A 177 3.62 -8.88 -3.32
C LEU A 177 4.13 -7.53 -2.81
N SER A 178 3.37 -6.46 -3.07
CA SER A 178 3.62 -5.11 -2.55
C SER A 178 2.38 -4.55 -1.89
N THR A 179 2.44 -4.23 -0.58
CA THR A 179 1.35 -3.65 0.24
C THR A 179 1.92 -2.87 1.43
N GLY A 180 1.06 -2.25 2.25
CA GLY A 180 1.46 -1.60 3.51
C GLY A 180 2.26 -0.31 3.33
N GLN A 181 2.25 0.27 2.13
CA GLN A 181 3.03 1.47 1.81
C GLN A 181 2.19 2.49 1.09
N SER A 182 2.43 3.75 1.44
CA SER A 182 1.95 4.90 0.68
C SER A 182 3.00 5.42 -0.29
N PHE A 183 2.59 6.30 -1.21
CA PHE A 183 3.50 6.99 -2.13
C PHE A 183 4.62 7.73 -1.41
N TRP A 184 4.30 8.26 -0.23
CA TRP A 184 5.20 9.01 0.64
C TRP A 184 5.33 8.29 1.97
N HIS A 185 5.90 7.08 1.94
CA HIS A 185 6.23 6.39 3.19
C HIS A 185 7.26 7.22 3.98
N ASN A 186 7.43 7.07 5.30
CA ASN A 186 8.27 7.98 6.11
C ASN A 186 9.79 7.76 5.98
N TRP A 187 10.30 7.26 4.86
CA TRP A 187 11.73 7.01 4.74
C TRP A 187 12.50 8.33 4.60
N PRO A 188 13.74 8.40 5.10
CA PRO A 188 14.57 9.57 4.89
C PRO A 188 14.71 9.88 3.39
N LYS A 189 14.52 11.14 2.98
CA LYS A 189 14.50 11.56 1.56
C LYS A 189 15.72 11.08 0.76
N TRP A 190 16.86 10.87 1.41
CA TRP A 190 18.08 10.36 0.78
C TRP A 190 18.01 8.88 0.37
N MET A 191 17.11 8.08 0.94
CA MET A 191 16.97 6.66 0.58
C MET A 191 16.25 6.43 -0.75
N TRP A 192 15.32 7.31 -1.13
CA TRP A 192 14.52 7.14 -2.36
C TRP A 192 14.87 8.12 -3.48
N LEU A 193 15.59 9.22 -3.21
CA LEU A 193 15.99 10.17 -4.26
C LEU A 193 17.28 9.69 -4.93
N LYS A 194 17.15 9.06 -6.10
CA LYS A 194 18.30 8.71 -6.96
C LYS A 194 18.24 9.48 -8.27
N GLY A 195 19.06 10.54 -8.36
CA GLY A 195 19.09 11.41 -9.53
C GLY A 195 17.71 12.03 -9.80
N GLN A 196 17.11 11.69 -10.95
CA GLN A 196 15.80 12.20 -11.39
C GLN A 196 14.64 11.23 -11.10
N ARG A 197 14.88 10.15 -10.35
CA ARG A 197 13.86 9.15 -10.01
C ARG A 197 13.65 9.07 -8.51
N ILE A 198 12.42 8.76 -8.13
CA ILE A 198 12.07 8.27 -6.81
C ILE A 198 11.99 6.74 -6.94
N GLU A 199 12.81 6.01 -6.17
CA GLU A 199 12.82 4.55 -6.11
C GLU A 199 12.33 4.09 -4.76
N MET A 200 11.34 3.20 -4.76
CA MET A 200 10.74 2.66 -3.55
C MET A 200 10.84 1.13 -3.57
N PRO A 201 11.38 0.50 -2.51
CA PRO A 201 11.18 -0.92 -2.31
C PRO A 201 9.71 -1.12 -1.91
N GLY A 202 9.02 -2.02 -2.59
CA GLY A 202 7.68 -2.44 -2.18
C GLY A 202 7.74 -3.05 -0.76
N GLY A 203 6.75 -2.71 0.04
CA GLY A 203 6.51 -3.27 1.37
C GLY A 203 5.80 -4.61 1.22
N GLY A 204 6.00 -5.53 2.15
CA GLY A 204 5.42 -6.88 2.06
C GLY A 204 6.44 -7.96 1.70
N ALA A 205 5.97 -8.98 0.97
CA ALA A 205 6.70 -10.24 0.80
C ALA A 205 7.97 -10.11 -0.04
N VAL A 206 9.03 -10.79 0.41
CA VAL A 206 10.26 -11.00 -0.36
C VAL A 206 10.00 -12.16 -1.33
N TRP A 207 10.36 -12.01 -2.59
CA TRP A 207 10.36 -13.14 -3.52
C TRP A 207 11.71 -13.85 -3.51
N GLN A 208 11.69 -15.13 -3.86
CA GLN A 208 12.87 -15.91 -4.19
C GLN A 208 12.72 -16.39 -5.63
N SER A 209 13.56 -15.89 -6.54
CA SER A 209 13.54 -16.31 -7.95
C SER A 209 14.20 -17.68 -8.15
N ASN A 210 13.99 -18.25 -9.34
CA ASN A 210 14.44 -19.60 -9.68
C ASN A 210 15.97 -19.79 -9.66
N ASP A 211 16.71 -18.71 -9.85
CA ASP A 211 18.17 -18.60 -9.80
C ASP A 211 18.72 -18.35 -8.39
N GLY A 212 17.84 -18.29 -7.38
CA GLY A 212 18.23 -18.06 -6.00
C GLY A 212 18.43 -16.59 -5.62
N GLU A 213 18.11 -15.65 -6.51
CA GLU A 213 18.10 -14.23 -6.13
C GLU A 213 16.87 -13.94 -5.24
N ASN A 214 17.12 -13.40 -4.05
CA ASN A 214 16.07 -12.85 -3.22
C ASN A 214 15.89 -11.38 -3.58
N GLY A 215 14.68 -11.00 -3.97
CA GLY A 215 14.37 -9.63 -4.34
C GLY A 215 13.07 -9.15 -3.69
N ARG A 216 12.95 -7.84 -3.57
CA ARG A 216 11.67 -7.20 -3.27
C ARG A 216 11.15 -6.57 -4.54
N PRO A 217 9.83 -6.55 -4.79
CA PRO A 217 9.27 -5.70 -5.82
C PRO A 217 9.81 -4.29 -5.64
N ARG A 218 10.21 -3.64 -6.73
CA ARG A 218 10.55 -2.23 -6.70
C ARG A 218 9.67 -1.51 -7.67
N TRP A 219 9.31 -0.30 -7.31
CA TRP A 219 8.69 0.62 -8.24
C TRP A 219 9.40 1.95 -8.20
N SER A 220 9.26 2.69 -9.28
CA SER A 220 9.88 3.98 -9.43
C SER A 220 9.03 4.93 -10.26
N MET A 221 9.18 6.22 -10.01
CA MET A 221 8.57 7.29 -10.78
C MET A 221 9.60 8.36 -11.10
N LYS A 222 9.37 9.17 -12.14
CA LYS A 222 10.19 10.36 -12.35
C LYS A 222 9.85 11.40 -11.30
N LYS A 223 10.84 12.13 -10.80
CA LYS A 223 10.64 13.20 -9.83
C LYS A 223 9.71 14.30 -10.35
N SER A 224 9.76 14.58 -11.66
CA SER A 224 8.87 15.53 -12.33
C SER A 224 7.42 15.06 -12.42
N GLU A 225 7.16 13.77 -12.22
CA GLU A 225 5.85 13.11 -12.28
C GLU A 225 5.31 12.77 -10.88
N ALA A 226 6.08 13.08 -9.82
CA ALA A 226 5.68 12.81 -8.44
C ALA A 226 4.57 13.76 -7.99
N LEU A 227 3.60 13.26 -7.24
CA LEU A 227 2.56 14.10 -6.65
C LEU A 227 3.12 14.96 -5.52
N PRO A 228 2.68 16.22 -5.34
CA PRO A 228 2.90 16.91 -4.08
C PRO A 228 2.39 16.10 -2.89
N GLU A 229 2.96 16.30 -1.69
CA GLU A 229 2.48 15.66 -0.45
C GLU A 229 0.98 15.94 -0.25
N HIS A 230 0.56 17.19 -0.44
CA HIS A 230 -0.85 17.59 -0.49
C HIS A 230 -1.13 18.37 -1.77
N PHE A 231 -2.28 18.13 -2.38
CA PHE A 231 -2.73 18.89 -3.54
C PHE A 231 -4.25 18.96 -3.65
N THR A 232 -4.70 19.92 -4.45
CA THR A 232 -6.12 20.16 -4.68
C THR A 232 -6.53 19.72 -6.08
N LEU A 233 -7.70 19.11 -6.19
CA LEU A 233 -8.38 18.80 -7.43
C LEU A 233 -9.66 19.63 -7.56
N GLN A 234 -9.72 20.48 -8.57
CA GLN A 234 -10.95 21.13 -9.01
C GLN A 234 -11.97 20.10 -9.51
N PRO A 235 -13.27 20.44 -9.57
CA PRO A 235 -14.27 19.59 -10.20
C PRO A 235 -13.84 19.12 -11.59
N GLN A 236 -14.00 17.83 -11.86
CA GLN A 236 -13.59 17.14 -13.09
C GLN A 236 -12.07 17.13 -13.37
N GLN A 237 -11.25 17.63 -12.46
CA GLN A 237 -9.80 17.59 -12.63
C GLN A 237 -9.26 16.19 -12.38
N THR A 238 -8.25 15.83 -13.16
CA THR A 238 -7.48 14.59 -13.02
C THR A 238 -6.01 14.91 -12.80
N ARG A 239 -5.35 14.15 -11.94
CA ARG A 239 -3.89 14.05 -11.91
C ARG A 239 -3.45 12.62 -12.16
N GLN A 240 -2.34 12.47 -12.87
CA GLN A 240 -1.81 11.17 -13.27
C GLN A 240 -0.43 10.94 -12.68
N ILE A 241 -0.15 9.69 -12.34
CA ILE A 241 1.14 9.22 -11.86
C ILE A 241 1.52 8.00 -12.67
N LYS A 242 2.75 7.95 -13.19
CA LYS A 242 3.29 6.75 -13.84
C LYS A 242 4.24 6.04 -12.91
N LEU A 243 3.90 4.80 -12.55
CA LEU A 243 4.81 3.89 -11.84
C LEU A 243 5.45 2.94 -12.84
N THR A 244 6.77 2.76 -12.75
CA THR A 244 7.52 1.74 -13.49
C THR A 244 8.03 0.70 -12.51
N PHE A 245 7.81 -0.57 -12.81
CA PHE A 245 8.13 -1.66 -11.91
C PHE A 245 9.41 -2.40 -12.31
N ASP A 246 10.08 -2.93 -11.31
CA ASP A 246 11.12 -3.95 -11.44
C ASP A 246 10.58 -5.20 -10.73
N LEU A 247 10.23 -6.19 -11.52
CA LEU A 247 9.50 -7.40 -11.11
C LEU A 247 10.12 -8.59 -11.84
N SER A 248 10.15 -9.74 -11.16
CA SER A 248 10.53 -11.00 -11.78
C SER A 248 9.51 -11.45 -12.83
N ASP A 249 9.85 -12.52 -13.53
CA ASP A 249 8.91 -13.21 -14.39
C ASP A 249 7.73 -13.74 -13.56
N GLY A 250 6.54 -13.60 -14.13
CA GLY A 250 5.33 -13.99 -13.45
C GLY A 250 4.11 -13.22 -13.90
N GLU A 251 3.12 -13.31 -13.05
CA GLU A 251 1.73 -13.04 -13.33
C GLU A 251 1.26 -12.01 -12.30
N TYR A 252 0.75 -10.84 -12.74
CA TYR A 252 0.51 -9.70 -11.86
C TYR A 252 -0.85 -9.01 -12.09
N GLU A 253 -1.41 -8.47 -11.00
CA GLU A 253 -2.43 -7.42 -11.05
C GLU A 253 -2.01 -6.23 -10.18
N PHE A 254 -2.33 -5.04 -10.66
CA PHE A 254 -2.10 -3.80 -9.95
C PHE A 254 -3.41 -3.13 -9.58
N LEU A 255 -3.47 -2.56 -8.38
CA LEU A 255 -4.50 -1.63 -7.94
C LEU A 255 -3.90 -0.52 -7.10
N CYS A 256 -4.65 0.56 -6.94
CA CYS A 256 -4.32 1.67 -6.05
C CYS A 256 -5.49 1.96 -5.13
N GLY A 257 -5.19 2.19 -3.87
CA GLY A 257 -6.15 2.59 -2.85
C GLY A 257 -5.99 4.03 -2.41
N TYR A 258 -7.04 4.58 -1.81
CA TYR A 258 -7.00 5.84 -1.06
C TYR A 258 -7.61 5.62 0.33
N GLY A 259 -6.87 6.01 1.36
CA GLY A 259 -7.27 5.95 2.77
C GLY A 259 -6.58 4.82 3.54
N GLY A 260 -7.21 4.38 4.63
CA GLY A 260 -6.70 3.24 5.40
C GLY A 260 -5.50 3.54 6.29
N VAL A 261 -5.37 4.75 6.81
CA VAL A 261 -4.36 5.10 7.82
C VAL A 261 -4.50 4.32 9.14
N SER A 262 -5.60 3.58 9.32
CA SER A 262 -5.83 2.63 10.42
C SER A 262 -6.79 1.52 9.96
N HIS A 263 -6.54 0.28 10.39
CA HIS A 263 -7.38 -0.89 10.09
C HIS A 263 -8.84 -0.78 10.56
N TYR A 264 -9.12 0.14 11.50
CA TYR A 264 -10.34 0.11 12.30
C TYR A 264 -11.38 1.18 11.95
N LEU A 265 -11.07 2.19 11.13
CA LEU A 265 -11.80 3.46 11.25
C LEU A 265 -12.53 3.99 10.03
N THR A 266 -12.32 3.52 8.80
CA THR A 266 -12.88 4.27 7.66
C THR A 266 -13.19 3.47 6.40
N GLN A 267 -14.12 4.01 5.61
CA GLN A 267 -14.38 3.67 4.23
C GLN A 267 -13.19 4.09 3.37
N CYS A 268 -12.73 3.19 2.51
CA CYS A 268 -11.63 3.42 1.58
C CYS A 268 -12.15 3.45 0.13
N ILE A 269 -11.29 3.88 -0.78
CA ILE A 269 -11.54 3.80 -2.22
C ILE A 269 -10.50 2.87 -2.82
N ALA A 270 -10.93 2.00 -3.72
CA ALA A 270 -10.05 1.19 -4.55
C ALA A 270 -10.24 1.57 -6.02
N SER A 271 -9.17 1.50 -6.80
CA SER A 271 -9.24 1.56 -8.25
C SER A 271 -9.76 0.24 -8.84
N ASN A 272 -9.97 0.22 -10.16
CA ASN A 272 -10.00 -1.04 -10.91
C ASN A 272 -8.65 -1.78 -10.81
N LEU A 273 -8.68 -3.07 -11.16
CA LEU A 273 -7.49 -3.91 -11.33
C LEU A 273 -6.92 -3.74 -12.76
N THR A 274 -5.59 -3.69 -12.85
CA THR A 274 -4.84 -3.71 -14.12
C THR A 274 -3.97 -4.95 -14.17
N ALA A 275 -4.28 -5.88 -15.08
CA ALA A 275 -3.58 -7.16 -15.20
C ALA A 275 -2.48 -7.12 -16.27
N PHE A 276 -1.33 -7.71 -15.94
CA PHE A 276 -0.22 -7.87 -16.86
C PHE A 276 0.68 -9.05 -16.47
N ASP A 277 1.37 -9.60 -17.45
CA ASP A 277 2.34 -10.68 -17.26
C ASP A 277 3.74 -10.18 -17.61
N ILE A 278 4.75 -10.77 -16.96
CA ILE A 278 6.16 -10.47 -17.19
C ILE A 278 6.88 -11.73 -17.61
N LYS A 279 7.64 -11.63 -18.69
CA LYS A 279 8.55 -12.66 -19.16
C LYS A 279 9.84 -12.03 -19.68
N ASP A 280 10.99 -12.54 -19.25
CA ASP A 280 12.32 -12.00 -19.54
C ASP A 280 12.39 -10.47 -19.23
N GLY A 281 11.75 -10.04 -18.14
CA GLY A 281 11.66 -8.63 -17.74
C GLY A 281 10.78 -7.74 -18.63
N ARG A 282 10.03 -8.32 -19.57
CA ARG A 282 9.16 -7.61 -20.52
C ARG A 282 7.70 -7.87 -20.21
N ALA A 283 6.91 -6.79 -20.24
CA ALA A 283 5.51 -6.82 -19.88
C ALA A 283 4.60 -7.09 -21.09
N LYS A 284 3.47 -7.76 -20.82
CA LYS A 284 2.36 -7.97 -21.74
C LYS A 284 1.05 -7.69 -21.02
N THR A 285 0.20 -6.85 -21.60
CA THR A 285 -1.12 -6.54 -21.03
C THR A 285 -2.06 -7.73 -21.16
N ILE A 286 -2.84 -8.00 -20.12
CA ILE A 286 -3.84 -9.06 -20.09
C ILE A 286 -5.24 -8.45 -19.94
N VAL A 287 -6.16 -8.88 -20.81
CA VAL A 287 -7.57 -8.50 -20.72
C VAL A 287 -8.33 -9.63 -20.04
N ILE A 288 -8.85 -9.36 -18.84
CA ILE A 288 -9.67 -10.33 -18.11
C ILE A 288 -11.13 -10.10 -18.50
N LYS A 289 -11.75 -11.11 -19.11
CA LYS A 289 -13.16 -11.06 -19.50
C LYS A 289 -14.04 -11.24 -18.26
N GLY A 290 -15.12 -10.46 -18.17
CA GLY A 290 -16.11 -10.58 -17.09
C GLY A 290 -15.77 -9.82 -15.81
N ARG A 291 -14.97 -8.75 -15.92
CA ARG A 291 -14.75 -7.72 -14.90
C ARG A 291 -15.15 -6.36 -15.44
#